data_AF-A0A3D1BYB5-F1
#
_entry.id   AF-A0A3D1BYB5-F1
#
_cell.length_a   1.000
_cell.length_b   1.000
_cell.length_c   1.000
_cell.angle_alpha   90.00
_cell.angle_beta   90.00
_cell.angle_gamma   90.00
#
_symmetry.space_group_name_H-M   'P 1'
#
loop_
_entity.id
_entity.type
_entity.pdbx_description
1 polymer ?
#
loop_
_entity_poly.entity_id
_entity_poly.type
_entity_poly.pdbx_seq_one_letter_code
_entity_poly.pdbx_strand_id
1 'polypeptide(L)'
;LADGGKNSTELIKGLKKKETSYNHTALVTKVTPEIPPNKIAYERFTSMGPIALLPNGLKEFSLVWTGKDEDIQELAKKSKKLFLEK
;
A
#
# COMPACT_ATOMS: atom_id res chain seq x y z
N LEU A 1 -7.36 -19.76 -13.47
CA LEU A 1 -6.53 -18.68 -14.04
C LEU A 1 -5.55 -18.23 -12.96
N ALA A 2 -4.32 -17.88 -13.33
CA ALA A 2 -3.28 -17.36 -12.43
C ALA A 2 -2.90 -15.94 -12.87
N ASP A 3 -3.90 -15.10 -13.08
CA ASP A 3 -3.83 -13.80 -13.74
C ASP A 3 -3.85 -12.61 -12.77
N GLY A 4 -3.77 -12.89 -11.46
CA GLY A 4 -3.77 -11.88 -10.41
C GLY A 4 -5.14 -11.23 -10.24
N GLY A 5 -5.17 -9.89 -10.14
CA GLY A 5 -6.39 -9.10 -10.01
C GLY A 5 -7.09 -8.77 -11.33
N LYS A 6 -6.71 -9.41 -12.43
CA LYS A 6 -7.38 -9.18 -13.72
C LYS A 6 -8.79 -9.79 -13.65
N ASN A 7 -9.81 -9.01 -14.00
CA ASN A 7 -11.22 -9.43 -13.97
C ASN A 7 -11.58 -10.36 -15.14
N SER A 8 -10.74 -11.35 -15.43
CA SER A 8 -10.97 -12.28 -16.54
C SER A 8 -12.01 -13.37 -16.20
N THR A 9 -12.55 -13.38 -14.97
CA THR A 9 -13.58 -14.33 -14.53
C THR A 9 -14.86 -14.25 -15.36
N GLU A 10 -15.13 -13.11 -15.99
CA GLU A 10 -16.26 -12.93 -16.94
C GLU A 10 -16.10 -13.78 -18.21
N LEU A 11 -14.87 -14.21 -18.53
CA LEU A 11 -14.59 -15.11 -19.65
C LEU A 11 -15.01 -16.56 -19.37
N ILE A 12 -15.37 -16.88 -18.12
CA ILE A 12 -15.79 -18.22 -17.71
C ILE A 12 -17.33 -18.25 -17.61
N LYS A 13 -17.97 -18.87 -18.60
CA LYS A 13 -19.42 -18.98 -18.68
C LYS A 13 -19.99 -19.64 -17.41
N GLY A 14 -20.89 -18.93 -16.72
CA GLY A 14 -21.57 -19.41 -15.51
C GLY A 14 -20.88 -19.03 -14.20
N LEU A 15 -19.68 -18.44 -14.21
CA LEU A 15 -19.01 -17.96 -13.01
C LEU A 15 -19.50 -16.53 -12.68
N LYS A 16 -20.02 -16.34 -11.47
CA LYS A 16 -20.45 -15.02 -10.98
C LYS A 16 -19.41 -14.47 -10.01
N LYS A 17 -18.94 -13.25 -10.27
CA LYS A 17 -18.08 -12.51 -9.35
C LYS A 17 -18.93 -11.79 -8.30
N LYS A 18 -18.49 -11.80 -7.05
CA LYS A 18 -18.98 -10.93 -5.99
C LYS A 18 -17.81 -10.07 -5.52
N GLU A 19 -17.97 -8.76 -5.56
CA GLU A 19 -17.00 -7.80 -5.05
C GLU A 19 -17.61 -7.04 -3.88
N THR A 20 -16.78 -6.66 -2.92
CA THR A 20 -17.18 -5.77 -1.83
C THR A 20 -16.05 -4.79 -1.64
N SER A 21 -16.33 -3.52 -1.92
CA SER A 21 -15.35 -2.46 -1.73
C SER A 21 -15.14 -2.23 -0.23
N TYR A 22 -13.87 -2.14 0.16
CA TYR A 22 -13.50 -1.67 1.49
C TYR A 22 -13.37 -0.14 1.55
N ASN A 23 -13.43 0.58 0.42
CA ASN A 23 -13.18 2.03 0.32
C ASN A 23 -11.85 2.44 0.97
N HIS A 24 -10.83 1.62 0.71
CA HIS A 24 -9.47 1.84 1.18
C HIS A 24 -8.51 1.83 -0.01
N THR A 25 -7.54 2.73 0.06
CA THR A 25 -6.47 2.88 -0.93
C THR A 25 -5.14 2.60 -0.25
N ALA A 26 -4.22 1.95 -0.96
CA ALA A 26 -2.84 1.77 -0.53
C ALA A 26 -1.93 2.77 -1.24
N LEU A 27 -1.33 3.68 -0.49
CA LEU A 27 -0.23 4.52 -0.99
C LEU A 27 1.07 3.72 -0.92
N VAL A 28 1.74 3.59 -2.06
CA VAL A 28 3.02 2.88 -2.17
C VAL A 28 4.11 3.82 -2.64
N THR A 29 5.21 3.88 -1.91
CA THR A 29 6.38 4.70 -2.29
C THR A 29 7.67 4.14 -1.72
N LYS A 30 8.80 4.66 -2.18
CA LYS A 30 10.11 4.35 -1.60
C LYS A 30 10.49 5.39 -0.56
N VAL A 31 11.06 4.93 0.55
CA VAL A 31 11.62 5.79 1.60
C VAL A 31 13.03 5.35 1.95
N THR A 32 13.90 6.32 2.20
CA THR A 32 15.27 6.08 2.70
C THR A 32 15.25 6.34 4.21
N PRO A 33 15.37 5.31 5.06
CA PRO A 33 15.50 5.48 6.50
C PRO A 33 16.88 6.02 6.86
N GLU A 34 17.01 6.57 8.08
CA GLU A 34 18.32 6.91 8.65
C GLU A 34 19.16 5.66 8.93
N ILE A 35 18.52 4.61 9.44
CA ILE A 35 19.13 3.30 9.68
C ILE A 35 18.83 2.38 8.50
N PRO A 36 19.84 1.86 7.77
CA PRO A 36 19.62 0.97 6.64
C PRO A 36 18.78 -0.27 6.99
N PRO A 37 17.95 -0.78 6.06
CA PRO A 37 17.18 -2.01 6.28
C PRO A 37 18.08 -3.21 6.62
N ASN A 38 17.74 -3.95 7.67
CA ASN A 38 18.43 -5.20 8.03
C ASN A 38 17.60 -6.45 7.69
N LYS A 39 17.08 -6.51 6.45
CA LYS A 39 16.23 -7.62 5.95
C LYS A 39 14.99 -7.92 6.81
N ILE A 40 14.55 -6.97 7.63
CA ILE A 40 13.36 -7.08 8.49
C ILE A 40 12.27 -6.20 7.89
N ALA A 41 11.08 -6.76 7.73
CA ALA A 41 9.87 -6.00 7.44
C ALA A 41 9.24 -5.51 8.74
N TYR A 42 8.68 -4.31 8.72
CA TYR A 42 7.96 -3.72 9.85
C TYR A 42 6.51 -3.48 9.47
N GLU A 43 5.61 -3.66 10.43
CA GLU A 43 4.21 -3.30 10.28
C GLU A 43 3.71 -2.63 11.56
N ARG A 44 2.93 -1.56 11.38
CA ARG A 44 2.27 -0.85 12.48
C ARG A 44 0.81 -0.62 12.12
N PHE A 45 -0.09 -1.01 13.02
CA PHE A 45 -1.49 -0.66 12.94
C PHE A 45 -1.71 0.71 13.59
N THR A 46 -2.31 1.63 12.85
CA THR A 46 -2.66 2.97 13.32
C THR A 46 -4.17 3.20 13.21
N SER A 47 -4.68 4.27 13.82
CA SER A 47 -6.08 4.68 13.65
C SER A 47 -6.43 5.05 12.21
N MET A 48 -5.45 5.43 11.38
CA MET A 48 -5.62 5.75 9.97
C MET A 48 -5.35 4.54 9.05
N GLY A 49 -5.23 3.34 9.63
CA GLY A 49 -4.94 2.11 8.92
C GLY A 49 -3.48 1.65 9.06
N PRO A 50 -3.14 0.47 8.51
CA PRO A 50 -1.83 -0.13 8.65
C PRO A 50 -0.77 0.57 7.79
N ILE A 51 0.46 0.59 8.32
CA ILE A 51 1.66 1.08 7.64
C ILE A 51 2.69 -0.05 7.68
N ALA A 52 3.22 -0.41 6.52
CA ALA A 52 4.26 -1.43 6.38
C ALA A 52 5.52 -0.85 5.69
N LEU A 53 6.68 -1.31 6.14
CA LEU A 53 7.99 -1.04 5.55
C LEU A 53 8.61 -2.38 5.13
N LEU A 54 8.79 -2.58 3.83
CA LEU A 54 9.38 -3.79 3.26
C LEU A 54 10.79 -3.49 2.72
N PRO A 55 11.84 -4.21 3.15
CA PRO A 55 13.19 -3.99 2.65
C PRO A 55 13.22 -4.01 1.12
N ASN A 56 13.75 -2.94 0.52
CA ASN A 56 13.86 -2.78 -0.92
C ASN A 56 15.30 -2.42 -1.28
N GLY A 57 16.14 -3.44 -1.36
CA GLY A 57 17.59 -3.28 -1.55
C GLY A 57 18.32 -2.93 -0.25
N LEU A 58 19.50 -2.32 -0.38
CA LEU A 58 20.43 -2.11 0.74
C LEU A 58 20.13 -0.84 1.56
N LYS A 59 19.35 0.10 1.03
CA LYS A 59 19.21 1.45 1.61
C LYS A 59 17.78 1.96 1.67
N GLU A 60 16.79 1.25 1.14
CA GLU A 60 15.44 1.75 1.02
C GLU A 60 14.42 0.75 1.58
N PHE A 61 13.29 1.27 2.02
CA PHE A 61 12.08 0.49 2.21
C PHE A 61 11.07 0.85 1.13
N SER A 62 10.30 -0.14 0.67
CA SER A 62 8.97 0.11 0.10
C SER A 62 8.01 0.37 1.26
N LEU A 63 7.48 1.58 1.34
CA LEU A 63 6.39 1.95 2.24
C LEU A 63 5.06 1.56 1.59
N VAL A 64 4.19 0.93 2.36
CA VAL A 64 2.78 0.72 2.02
C VAL A 64 1.94 1.31 3.15
N TRP A 65 1.13 2.32 2.86
CA TRP A 65 0.18 2.89 3.82
C TRP A 65 -1.24 2.70 3.28
N THR A 66 -2.01 1.85 3.94
CA THR A 66 -3.40 1.60 3.58
C THR A 66 -4.33 2.35 4.53
N GLY A 67 -5.30 3.06 3.98
CA GLY A 67 -6.27 3.83 4.76
C GLY A 67 -7.49 4.16 3.91
N LYS A 68 -8.42 4.95 4.47
CA LYS A 68 -9.60 5.42 3.73
C LYS A 68 -9.17 6.22 2.51
N ASP A 69 -9.95 6.12 1.43
CA ASP A 69 -9.62 6.74 0.16
C ASP A 69 -9.32 8.25 0.28
N GLU A 70 -10.18 9.01 0.96
CA GLU A 70 -10.00 10.46 1.14
C GLU A 70 -8.70 10.80 1.88
N ASP A 71 -8.44 10.15 3.02
CA ASP A 71 -7.25 10.38 3.85
C ASP A 71 -5.95 10.11 3.08
N ILE A 72 -5.93 9.02 2.30
CA ILE A 72 -4.77 8.61 1.52
C ILE A 72 -4.56 9.52 0.30
N GLN A 73 -5.64 9.94 -0.36
CA GLN A 73 -5.56 10.89 -1.49
C GLN A 73 -5.08 12.27 -1.03
N GLU A 74 -5.49 12.74 0.15
CA GLU A 74 -4.95 13.96 0.74
C GLU A 74 -3.47 13.82 1.08
N LEU A 75 -3.07 12.70 1.69
CA LEU A 75 -1.68 12.41 2.01
C LEU A 75 -0.80 12.39 0.76
N ALA A 76 -1.27 11.76 -0.33
CA ALA A 76 -0.55 11.64 -1.59
C ALA A 76 -0.32 12.99 -2.29
N LYS A 77 -1.15 14.00 -2.03
CA LYS A 77 -1.02 15.35 -2.62
C LYS A 77 0.00 16.23 -1.88
N LYS A 78 0.49 15.82 -0.71
CA LYS A 78 1.42 16.62 0.08
C LYS A 78 2.81 16.67 -0.56
N SER A 79 3.54 17.75 -0.25
CA SER A 79 4.95 17.82 -0.62
C SER A 79 5.76 16.74 0.13
N LYS A 80 6.88 16.29 -0.46
CA LYS A 80 7.75 15.28 0.15
C LYS A 80 8.15 15.62 1.59
N LYS A 81 8.44 16.90 1.87
CA LYS A 81 8.81 17.35 3.21
C LYS A 81 7.67 17.13 4.20
N LEU A 82 6.48 17.60 3.86
CA LEU A 82 5.30 17.50 4.72
C LEU A 82 4.82 16.05 4.90
N PHE A 83 5.10 15.17 3.93
CA PHE A 83 4.84 13.74 4.03
C PHE A 83 5.70 13.05 5.09
N LEU A 84 6.98 13.41 5.22
CA LEU A 84 7.93 12.78 6.14
C LEU A 84 7.87 13.34 7.57
N GLU A 85 7.14 14.44 7.81
CA GLU A 85 6.96 15.04 9.13
C GLU A 85 5.78 14.44 9.92
N LYS A 86 4.99 13.55 9.31
CA LYS A 86 3.81 12.90 9.91
C LYS A 86 4.12 11.51 10.44
#